data_AF-A0A1Q6RQU8-F1
#
_entry.id   AF-A0A1Q6RQU8-F1
#
_cell.length_a   1.000
_cell.length_b   1.000
_cell.length_c   1.000
_cell.angle_alpha   90.00
_cell.angle_beta   90.00
_cell.angle_gamma   90.00
#
_symmetry.space_group_name_H-M   'P 1'
#
loop_
_entity.id
_entity.type
_entity.pdbx_description
1 polymer ?
#
loop_
_entity_poly.entity_id
_entity_poly.type
_entity_poly.pdbx_seq_one_letter_code
_entity_poly.pdbx_strand_id
1 'polypeptide(L)'
;MSKGLSEFMYGQLDELEELFKTKHEQYSSGADELANFRRGALLNGRGDDAEGMFEELKAYAAKHIAFVYTHDIHGDKIAESLKDIAVYSLIGLYMAELAKAEDEETYSLGPCLDSALIAAANKSIKAFHDLQNELNSCNSVQKSNEDAEK
;
A
#
# COMPACT_ATOMS: atom_id res chain seq x y z
N MET A 1 31.65 0.57 35.73
CA MET A 1 32.09 1.83 35.07
C MET A 1 30.96 2.30 34.19
N SER A 2 30.58 3.57 34.23
CA SER A 2 29.61 4.11 33.27
C SER A 2 30.29 4.07 31.90
N LYS A 3 29.67 3.37 30.94
CA LYS A 3 30.02 3.53 29.53
C LYS A 3 29.76 5.00 29.17
N GLY A 4 30.63 5.59 28.37
CA GLY A 4 30.34 6.89 27.78
C GLY A 4 29.09 6.79 26.90
N LEU A 5 28.35 7.89 26.73
CA LEU A 5 27.11 7.90 25.94
C LEU A 5 27.30 7.23 24.58
N SER A 6 28.35 7.58 23.84
CA SER A 6 28.62 7.01 22.50
C SER A 6 28.86 5.50 22.54
N GLU A 7 29.63 5.00 23.51
CA GLU A 7 29.89 3.56 23.65
C GLU A 7 28.62 2.79 24.00
N PHE A 8 27.77 3.36 24.87
CA PHE A 8 26.46 2.80 25.15
C PHE A 8 25.57 2.79 23.90
N MET A 9 25.48 3.92 23.19
CA MET A 9 24.64 4.06 22.00
C MET A 9 25.05 3.09 20.90
N TYR A 10 26.36 2.94 20.62
CA TYR A 10 26.82 1.97 19.61
C TYR A 10 26.44 0.54 20.00
N GLY A 11 26.63 0.15 21.26
CA GLY A 11 26.18 -1.17 21.71
C GLY A 11 24.67 -1.36 21.60
N GLN A 12 23.86 -0.31 21.83
CA GLN A 12 22.42 -0.41 21.63
C GLN A 12 22.02 -0.53 20.15
N LEU A 13 22.77 0.08 19.23
CA LEU A 13 22.51 -0.10 17.79
C LEU A 13 22.76 -1.54 17.35
N ASP A 14 23.84 -2.17 17.83
CA ASP A 14 24.13 -3.58 17.55
C ASP A 14 23.01 -4.48 18.11
N GLU A 15 22.54 -4.22 19.33
CA GLU A 15 21.43 -4.96 19.93
C GLU A 15 20.10 -4.75 19.17
N LEU A 16 19.86 -3.54 18.65
CA LEU A 16 18.68 -3.23 17.84
C LEU A 16 18.71 -3.94 16.49
N GLU A 17 19.88 -4.10 15.88
CA GLU A 17 20.06 -4.88 14.65
C GLU A 17 19.62 -6.34 14.87
N GLU A 18 20.11 -6.97 15.92
CA GLU A 18 19.75 -8.36 16.27
C GLU A 18 18.27 -8.50 16.65
N LEU A 19 17.72 -7.51 17.37
CA LEU A 19 16.31 -7.47 17.69
C LEU A 19 15.46 -7.33 16.42
N PHE A 20 15.86 -6.48 15.47
CA PHE A 20 15.18 -6.33 14.20
C PHE A 20 15.17 -7.64 13.41
N LYS A 21 16.31 -8.35 13.29
CA LYS A 21 16.37 -9.67 12.63
C LYS A 21 15.38 -10.66 13.26
N THR A 22 15.38 -10.73 14.59
CA THR A 22 14.47 -11.62 15.33
C THR A 22 12.99 -11.27 15.09
N LYS A 23 12.63 -9.98 15.14
CA LYS A 23 11.26 -9.51 14.90
C LYS A 23 10.85 -9.71 13.46
N HIS A 24 11.76 -9.48 12.52
CA HIS A 24 11.53 -9.70 11.10
C HIS A 24 11.18 -11.16 10.81
N GLU A 25 11.92 -12.13 11.36
CA GLU A 25 11.58 -13.55 11.26
C GLU A 25 10.20 -13.88 11.84
N GLN A 26 9.78 -13.18 12.89
CA GLN A 26 8.45 -13.36 13.49
C GLN A 26 7.33 -12.75 12.63
N TYR A 27 7.61 -11.72 11.85
CA TYR A 27 6.63 -10.97 11.08
C TYR A 27 6.57 -11.35 9.59
N SER A 28 7.62 -11.99 9.08
CA SER A 28 7.70 -12.45 7.70
C SER A 28 7.08 -13.83 7.49
N SER A 29 6.69 -14.12 6.26
CA SER A 29 6.19 -15.43 5.86
C SER A 29 6.64 -15.74 4.43
N GLY A 30 7.62 -16.64 4.30
CA GLY A 30 8.20 -16.98 2.99
C GLY A 30 8.88 -15.75 2.36
N ALA A 31 8.37 -15.32 1.21
CA ALA A 31 8.88 -14.14 0.50
C ALA A 31 8.21 -12.82 0.93
N ASP A 32 7.15 -12.87 1.75
CA ASP A 32 6.47 -11.67 2.22
C ASP A 32 7.08 -11.21 3.55
N GLU A 33 7.99 -10.24 3.47
CA GLU A 33 8.68 -9.63 4.61
C GLU A 33 7.74 -8.86 5.55
N LEU A 34 6.54 -8.48 5.08
CA LEU A 34 5.54 -7.74 5.85
C LEU A 34 4.27 -8.55 6.13
N ALA A 35 4.33 -9.88 5.99
CA ALA A 35 3.17 -10.76 6.01
C ALA A 35 2.22 -10.53 7.20
N ASN A 36 2.77 -10.35 8.41
CA ASN A 36 1.94 -10.13 9.60
C ASN A 36 1.28 -8.75 9.60
N PHE A 37 1.96 -7.70 9.15
CA PHE A 37 1.36 -6.36 9.03
C PHE A 37 0.27 -6.35 7.97
N ARG A 38 0.53 -7.00 6.83
CA ARG A 38 -0.43 -7.17 5.74
C ARG A 38 -1.69 -7.90 6.20
N ARG A 39 -1.52 -9.03 6.87
CA ARG A 39 -2.62 -9.82 7.44
C ARG A 39 -3.37 -9.05 8.52
N GLY A 40 -2.67 -8.35 9.41
CA GLY A 40 -3.29 -7.55 10.46
C GLY A 40 -4.12 -6.40 9.88
N ALA A 41 -3.61 -5.70 8.87
CA ALA A 41 -4.34 -4.67 8.15
C ALA A 41 -5.66 -5.21 7.55
N LEU A 42 -5.58 -6.34 6.84
CA LEU A 42 -6.76 -7.01 6.26
C LEU A 42 -7.76 -7.48 7.34
N LEU A 43 -7.28 -8.04 8.45
CA LEU A 43 -8.13 -8.45 9.57
C LEU A 43 -8.85 -7.26 10.22
N ASN A 44 -8.25 -6.08 10.17
CA ASN A 44 -8.82 -4.83 10.66
C ASN A 44 -9.61 -4.05 9.58
N GLY A 45 -9.93 -4.68 8.44
CA GLY A 45 -10.74 -4.10 7.38
C GLY A 45 -10.05 -2.98 6.59
N ARG A 46 -8.71 -2.97 6.58
CA ARG A 46 -7.88 -2.02 5.82
C ARG A 46 -7.34 -2.67 4.55
N GLY A 47 -6.75 -1.85 3.68
CA GLY A 47 -6.00 -2.32 2.51
C GLY A 47 -4.76 -3.11 2.92
N ASP A 48 -4.24 -3.89 1.99
CA ASP A 48 -2.95 -4.56 2.12
C ASP A 48 -1.79 -3.70 1.58
N ASP A 49 -2.07 -2.44 1.24
CA ASP A 49 -1.12 -1.40 0.85
C ASP A 49 -0.27 -0.89 2.03
N ALA A 50 0.71 -0.03 1.72
CA ALA A 50 1.59 0.54 2.73
C ALA A 50 0.84 1.31 3.82
N GLU A 51 -0.22 2.04 3.46
CA GLU A 51 -1.05 2.80 4.42
C GLU A 51 -1.76 1.86 5.40
N GLY A 52 -2.42 0.82 4.90
CA GLY A 52 -3.10 -0.18 5.72
C GLY A 52 -2.14 -0.90 6.67
N MET A 53 -0.97 -1.31 6.17
CA MET A 53 0.07 -1.93 6.99
C MET A 53 0.66 -0.99 8.03
N PHE A 54 0.84 0.29 7.71
CA PHE A 54 1.35 1.29 8.65
C PHE A 54 0.40 1.51 9.83
N GLU A 55 -0.90 1.42 9.58
CA GLU A 55 -1.91 1.51 10.64
C GLU A 55 -1.88 0.30 11.58
N GLU A 56 -1.63 -0.89 11.05
CA GLU A 56 -1.41 -2.09 11.87
C GLU A 56 -0.13 -1.99 12.71
N LEU A 57 0.95 -1.50 12.13
CA LEU A 57 2.21 -1.25 12.83
C LEU A 57 2.02 -0.32 14.04
N LYS A 58 1.22 0.74 13.90
CA LYS A 58 0.90 1.63 15.03
C LYS A 58 0.22 0.89 16.18
N ALA A 59 -0.65 -0.09 15.89
CA ALA A 59 -1.27 -0.89 16.92
C ALA A 59 -0.24 -1.75 17.68
N TYR A 60 0.79 -2.26 17.00
CA TYR A 60 1.87 -3.03 17.64
C TYR A 60 2.72 -2.14 18.55
N ALA A 61 3.03 -0.92 18.09
CA ALA A 61 3.79 0.06 18.88
C ALA A 61 3.00 0.58 20.09
N ALA A 62 1.67 0.70 19.97
CA ALA A 62 0.82 1.34 20.97
C ALA A 62 0.98 0.76 22.39
N LYS A 63 1.11 -0.56 22.54
CA LYS A 63 1.29 -1.18 23.86
C LYS A 63 2.61 -0.78 24.53
N HIS A 64 3.68 -0.63 23.75
CA HIS A 64 5.00 -0.25 24.27
C HIS A 64 5.04 1.24 24.60
N ILE A 65 4.42 2.08 23.77
CA ILE A 65 4.24 3.51 24.06
C ILE A 65 3.44 3.66 25.35
N ALA A 66 2.28 3.00 25.47
CA ALA A 66 1.47 3.04 26.68
C ALA A 66 2.28 2.60 27.91
N PHE A 67 3.04 1.51 27.80
CA PHE A 67 3.90 1.04 28.88
C PHE A 67 4.92 2.10 29.34
N VAL A 68 5.61 2.76 28.40
CA VAL A 68 6.59 3.81 28.72
C VAL A 68 5.92 5.03 29.39
N TYR A 69 4.72 5.39 28.99
CA TYR A 69 3.99 6.53 29.59
C TYR A 69 3.47 6.25 30.99
N THR A 70 3.19 4.98 31.33
CA THR A 70 2.57 4.63 32.62
C THR A 70 3.56 4.14 33.67
N HIS A 71 4.85 4.01 33.35
CA HIS A 71 5.88 3.55 34.27
C HIS A 71 7.00 4.59 34.42
N ASP A 72 7.64 4.61 35.58
CA ASP A 72 8.85 5.41 35.80
C ASP A 72 10.09 4.75 35.15
N ILE A 73 11.25 5.41 35.26
CA ILE A 73 12.51 4.93 34.67
C ILE A 73 12.98 3.56 35.21
N HIS A 74 12.41 3.07 36.31
CA HIS A 74 12.74 1.80 36.94
C HIS A 74 11.78 0.66 36.57
N GLY A 75 10.79 0.90 35.70
CA GLY A 75 9.88 -0.16 35.26
C GLY A 75 10.62 -1.31 34.55
N ASP A 76 10.30 -2.55 34.91
CA ASP A 76 11.02 -3.76 34.51
C ASP A 76 11.16 -3.96 32.99
N LYS A 77 10.26 -3.37 32.20
CA LYS A 77 10.25 -3.47 30.73
C LYS A 77 10.43 -2.14 30.01
N ILE A 78 10.92 -1.10 30.70
CA ILE A 78 11.16 0.21 30.08
C ILE A 78 12.17 0.09 28.94
N ALA A 79 13.32 -0.54 29.20
CA ALA A 79 14.36 -0.71 28.19
C ALA A 79 13.89 -1.56 27.00
N GLU A 80 13.18 -2.66 27.26
CA GLU A 80 12.56 -3.50 26.22
C GLU A 80 11.59 -2.69 25.36
N SER A 81 10.67 -1.95 25.99
CA SER A 81 9.66 -1.17 25.29
C SER A 81 10.26 -0.04 24.46
N LEU A 82 11.29 0.65 24.97
CA LEU A 82 12.01 1.69 24.22
C LEU A 82 12.70 1.11 22.97
N LYS A 83 13.28 -0.09 23.07
CA LYS A 83 13.89 -0.78 21.92
C LYS A 83 12.85 -1.23 20.90
N ASP A 84 11.75 -1.81 21.34
CA ASP A 84 10.65 -2.20 20.46
C ASP A 84 10.07 -0.98 19.72
N ILE A 85 9.90 0.17 20.40
CA ILE A 85 9.50 1.43 19.75
C ILE A 85 10.49 1.86 18.66
N ALA A 86 11.80 1.76 18.94
CA ALA A 86 12.83 2.09 17.94
C ALA A 86 12.76 1.17 16.72
N VAL A 87 12.60 -0.15 16.93
CA VAL A 87 12.43 -1.14 15.86
C VAL A 87 11.17 -0.86 15.03
N TYR A 88 10.03 -0.63 15.68
CA TYR A 88 8.80 -0.30 14.97
C TYR A 88 8.91 1.03 14.20
N SER A 89 9.66 2.00 14.70
CA SER A 89 9.91 3.25 13.98
C SER A 89 10.71 3.03 12.69
N LEU A 90 11.67 2.11 12.68
CA LEU A 90 12.42 1.74 11.48
C LEU A 90 11.56 0.99 10.46
N ILE A 91 10.71 0.06 10.91
CA ILE A 91 9.74 -0.62 10.04
C ILE A 91 8.77 0.40 9.43
N GLY A 92 8.30 1.35 10.23
CA GLY A 92 7.42 2.43 9.78
C GLY A 92 8.08 3.36 8.76
N LEU A 93 9.38 3.63 8.92
CA LEU A 93 10.16 4.37 7.93
C LEU A 93 10.17 3.64 6.57
N TYR A 94 10.37 2.32 6.57
CA TYR A 94 10.30 1.52 5.34
C TYR A 94 8.91 1.57 4.69
N MET A 95 7.84 1.42 5.47
CA MET A 95 6.47 1.55 4.95
C MET A 95 6.18 2.94 4.38
N ALA A 96 6.74 4.01 4.97
CA ALA A 96 6.60 5.36 4.44
C ALA A 96 7.32 5.52 3.08
N GLU A 97 8.45 4.85 2.86
CA GLU A 97 9.09 4.81 1.54
C GLU A 97 8.31 3.97 0.53
N LEU A 98 7.69 2.87 0.96
CA LEU A 98 6.78 2.08 0.12
C LEU A 98 5.57 2.91 -0.34
N ALA A 99 4.93 3.63 0.58
CA ALA A 99 3.78 4.48 0.26
C ALA A 99 4.13 5.54 -0.80
N LYS A 100 5.31 6.16 -0.71
CA LYS A 100 5.78 7.09 -1.75
C LYS A 100 5.94 6.43 -3.11
N ALA A 101 6.47 5.22 -3.15
CA ALA A 101 6.63 4.47 -4.39
C ALA A 101 5.27 4.07 -5.00
N GLU A 102 4.31 3.66 -4.16
CA GLU A 102 2.93 3.34 -4.55
C GLU A 102 2.21 4.57 -5.12
N ASP A 103 2.38 5.73 -4.47
CA ASP A 103 1.87 7.01 -4.95
C ASP A 103 2.46 7.37 -6.33
N GLU A 104 3.79 7.31 -6.47
CA GLU A 104 4.48 7.59 -7.74
C GLU A 104 4.02 6.67 -8.89
N GLU A 105 3.84 5.38 -8.62
CA GLU A 105 3.31 4.42 -9.61
C GLU A 105 1.88 4.75 -10.00
N THR A 106 1.03 5.11 -9.03
CA THR A 106 -0.35 5.52 -9.26
C THR A 106 -0.44 6.77 -10.13
N TYR A 107 0.39 7.78 -9.87
CA TYR A 107 0.46 9.00 -10.69
C TYR A 107 1.03 8.75 -12.10
N SER A 108 1.94 7.78 -12.25
CA SER A 108 2.50 7.41 -13.56
C SER A 108 1.49 6.64 -14.43
N LEU A 109 0.68 5.77 -13.82
CA LEU A 109 -0.33 4.97 -14.51
C LEU A 109 -1.61 5.75 -14.83
N GLY A 110 -1.98 6.75 -14.03
CA GLY A 110 -3.19 7.55 -14.21
C GLY A 110 -3.36 8.13 -15.62
N PRO A 111 -2.40 8.92 -16.14
CA PRO A 111 -2.47 9.49 -17.49
C PRO A 111 -2.52 8.44 -18.61
N CYS A 112 -1.86 7.29 -18.41
CA CYS A 112 -1.83 6.19 -19.38
C CYS A 112 -3.17 5.45 -19.44
N LEU A 113 -3.73 5.13 -18.27
CA LEU A 113 -5.03 4.49 -18.12
C LEU A 113 -6.14 5.38 -18.70
N ASP A 114 -6.13 6.68 -18.37
CA ASP A 114 -7.09 7.65 -18.90
C ASP A 114 -7.02 7.72 -20.43
N SER A 115 -5.81 7.78 -20.99
CA SER A 115 -5.61 7.80 -22.45
C SER A 115 -6.11 6.52 -23.12
N ALA A 116 -5.86 5.35 -22.52
CA ALA A 116 -6.32 4.07 -23.03
C ALA A 116 -7.85 3.93 -22.94
N LEU A 117 -8.46 4.39 -21.84
CA LEU A 117 -9.91 4.41 -21.65
C LEU A 117 -10.59 5.35 -22.65
N ILE A 118 -10.05 6.56 -22.83
CA ILE A 118 -10.54 7.53 -23.81
C ILE A 118 -10.43 6.95 -25.24
N ALA A 119 -9.31 6.32 -25.58
CA ALA A 119 -9.13 5.67 -26.88
C ALA A 119 -10.13 4.53 -27.11
N ALA A 120 -10.37 3.69 -26.09
CA ALA A 120 -11.34 2.61 -26.16
C ALA A 120 -12.78 3.14 -26.31
N ALA A 121 -13.16 4.17 -25.54
CA ALA A 121 -14.46 4.81 -25.64
C ALA A 121 -14.69 5.42 -27.03
N ASN A 122 -13.70 6.15 -27.56
CA ASN A 122 -13.77 6.74 -28.90
C ASN A 122 -13.92 5.68 -29.99
N LYS A 123 -13.22 4.54 -29.87
CA LYS A 123 -13.32 3.43 -30.81
C LYS A 123 -14.73 2.81 -30.80
N SER A 124 -15.31 2.64 -29.61
CA SER A 124 -16.68 2.13 -29.45
C SER A 124 -17.72 3.10 -30.04
N ILE A 125 -17.58 4.41 -29.78
CA ILE A 125 -18.49 5.44 -30.34
C ILE A 125 -18.43 5.42 -31.87
N LYS A 126 -17.22 5.35 -32.44
CA LYS A 126 -17.04 5.28 -33.89
C LYS A 126 -17.71 4.05 -34.48
N ALA A 127 -17.47 2.87 -33.90
CA ALA A 127 -18.08 1.63 -34.36
C ALA A 127 -19.62 1.69 -34.34
N PHE A 128 -20.20 2.30 -33.30
CA PHE A 128 -21.63 2.49 -33.21
C PHE A 128 -22.19 3.42 -34.30
N HIS A 129 -21.48 4.52 -34.58
CA HIS A 129 -21.86 5.47 -35.61
C HIS A 129 -21.76 4.83 -37.02
N ASP A 130 -20.73 4.03 -37.27
CA ASP A 130 -20.57 3.31 -38.54
C ASP A 130 -21.72 2.31 -38.76
N LEU A 131 -22.09 1.54 -37.74
CA LEU A 131 -23.25 0.63 -37.78
C LEU A 131 -24.57 1.38 -38.02
N GLN A 132 -24.76 2.54 -37.40
CA GLN A 132 -25.97 3.35 -37.58
C GLN A 132 -26.07 3.89 -39.01
N ASN A 133 -24.94 4.28 -39.61
CA ASN A 133 -24.89 4.71 -41.00
C ASN A 133 -25.21 3.57 -41.98
N GLU A 134 -24.66 2.38 -41.75
CA GLU A 134 -24.97 1.19 -42.55
C GLU A 134 -26.46 0.84 -42.47
N LEU A 135 -27.04 0.88 -41.26
CA LEU A 135 -28.47 0.62 -41.06
C LEU A 135 -29.35 1.64 -41.79
N ASN A 136 -29.01 2.93 -41.69
CA ASN A 136 -29.73 3.99 -42.40
C ASN A 136 -29.62 3.84 -43.92
N SER A 137 -28.45 3.43 -44.42
CA SER A 137 -28.23 3.15 -45.85
C SER A 137 -29.09 1.97 -46.31
N CYS A 138 -29.08 0.84 -45.61
CA CYS A 138 -29.92 -0.32 -45.92
C CYS A 138 -31.42 0.03 -45.92
N ASN A 139 -31.88 0.78 -44.92
CA ASN A 139 -33.28 1.21 -44.84
C ASN A 139 -33.65 2.15 -46.01
N SER A 140 -32.74 3.02 -46.45
CA SER A 140 -32.98 3.90 -47.60
C SER A 140 -33.10 3.11 -48.92
N VAL A 141 -32.28 2.07 -49.09
CA VAL A 141 -32.31 1.18 -50.27
C VAL A 141 -33.58 0.32 -50.31
N GLN A 142 -34.01 -0.22 -49.16
CA GLN A 142 -35.28 -0.95 -49.08
C GLN A 142 -36.47 -0.05 -49.43
N LYS A 143 -36.49 1.18 -48.92
CA LYS A 143 -37.56 2.14 -49.18
C LYS A 143 -37.62 2.55 -50.66
N SER A 144 -36.47 2.76 -51.32
CA SER A 144 -36.44 3.04 -52.76
C SER A 144 -36.88 1.87 -53.63
N ASN A 145 -36.63 0.63 -53.18
CA ASN A 145 -37.06 -0.56 -53.92
C ASN A 145 -38.58 -0.80 -53.76
N GLU A 146 -39.14 -0.55 -52.58
CA GLU A 146 -40.59 -0.63 -52.34
C GLU A 146 -41.38 0.45 -53.10
N ASP A 147 -40.82 1.66 -53.25
CA ASP A 147 -41.44 2.76 -54.02
C ASP A 147 -41.34 2.54 -55.55
N ALA A 148 -40.42 1.69 -56.03
CA ALA A 148 -40.26 1.34 -57.45
C ALA A 148 -41.15 0.16 -57.91
N GLU A 149 -41.71 -0.61 -56.97
CA GLU A 149 -42.63 -1.73 -57.24
C GLU A 149 -44.12 -1.34 -57.18
N LYS A 150 -44.45 -0.06 -56.96
CA LYS A 150 -45.82 0.51 -57.04
C LYS A 150 -46.05 1.29 -58.33
#